data_AF-A0AAG1F7D3-F1
#
_entry.id   AF-A0AAG1F7D3-F1
#
_cell.length_a   1.000
_cell.length_b   1.000
_cell.length_c   1.000
_cell.angle_alpha   90.00
_cell.angle_beta   90.00
_cell.angle_gamma   90.00
#
_symmetry.space_group_name_H-M   'P 1'
#
loop_
_entity.id
_entity.type
_entity.pdbx_description
1 polymer ?
#
loop_
_entity_poly.entity_id
_entity_poly.type
_entity_poly.pdbx_seq_one_letter_code
_entity_poly.pdbx_strand_id
1 'polypeptide(L)'
;MSGQTPPTHTLLTHEALIMSSLEELPTVVFPALFKEAFAGRQTNLLKAMVAAWPFPCLPVGSLMKKPNLETLQALLDGIDMRLTREFHPRRAKLQVLDMRNMYHAFWNIRADANDSDCKSKTLDEKQLVKVLPRYARRQRLKVIVNLSISSHFNKSKAYFLNWAKQRIGSLYFCCIKMKIWDPPDQVIRDIFNVFDPEHITELELNTDWTLLQLAHFAPYFGHMKNLQKVFLAPLHKNTSPIINITSATEAKCVHKIISQFSQFNCLQHIFMKHVHFLRDYMNQVLGCLMTPLETLSITQCLISQRDFDLFSCSQNLFKLKHLEIRGMILYALDLMPLRGLLQKVADTLEILDFQWCRM
;
A
#
# COMPACT_ATOMS: atom_id res chain seq x y z
N MET A 1 43.42 24.07 -11.52
CA MET A 1 42.23 24.87 -11.89
C MET A 1 41.16 24.60 -10.85
N SER A 2 40.95 25.57 -9.96
CA SER A 2 40.02 25.48 -8.83
C SER A 2 38.57 25.61 -9.31
N GLY A 3 37.75 24.60 -9.04
CA GLY A 3 36.30 24.67 -9.27
C GLY A 3 35.65 25.59 -8.25
N GLN A 4 35.33 26.82 -8.66
CA GLN A 4 34.51 27.73 -7.87
C GLN A 4 33.08 27.17 -7.78
N THR A 5 32.65 26.86 -6.56
CA THR A 5 31.23 26.67 -6.21
C THR A 5 30.50 28.01 -6.39
N PRO A 6 29.32 28.06 -7.04
CA PRO A 6 28.58 29.30 -7.19
C PRO A 6 28.12 29.82 -5.81
N PRO A 7 28.07 31.15 -5.61
CA PRO A 7 27.78 31.76 -4.30
C PRO A 7 26.31 31.51 -3.91
N THR A 8 26.09 31.01 -2.70
CA THR A 8 24.76 30.68 -2.13
C THR A 8 23.73 31.81 -2.20
N HIS A 9 24.17 33.08 -2.25
CA HIS A 9 23.29 34.24 -2.35
C HIS A 9 22.52 34.34 -3.68
N THR A 10 23.11 33.95 -4.82
CA THR A 10 22.42 34.05 -6.11
C THR A 10 21.26 33.07 -6.24
N LEU A 11 21.41 31.88 -5.66
CA LEU A 11 20.36 30.86 -5.60
C LEU A 11 19.17 31.31 -4.75
N LEU A 12 19.41 31.90 -3.57
CA LEU A 12 18.35 32.40 -2.68
C LEU A 12 17.55 33.54 -3.31
N THR A 13 18.21 34.47 -4.00
CA THR A 13 17.54 35.56 -4.71
C THR A 13 16.66 35.03 -5.84
N HIS A 14 17.14 34.01 -6.56
CA HIS A 14 16.36 33.36 -7.62
C HIS A 14 15.16 32.60 -7.05
N GLU A 15 15.31 31.91 -5.91
CA GLU A 15 14.23 31.21 -5.21
C GLU A 15 13.11 32.17 -4.78
N ALA A 16 13.47 33.31 -4.18
CA ALA A 16 12.50 34.32 -3.74
C ALA A 16 11.73 34.95 -4.92
N LEU A 17 12.43 35.23 -6.03
CA LEU A 17 11.80 35.76 -7.26
C LEU A 17 10.82 34.75 -7.86
N ILE A 18 11.20 33.48 -7.96
CA ILE A 18 10.30 32.42 -8.43
C ILE A 18 9.08 32.33 -7.51
N MET A 19 9.28 32.31 -6.19
CA MET A 19 8.20 32.21 -5.22
C MET A 19 7.19 33.35 -5.38
N SER A 20 7.66 34.58 -5.61
CA SER A 20 6.79 35.76 -5.82
C SER A 20 6.00 35.71 -7.13
N SER A 21 6.48 34.96 -8.14
CA SER A 21 5.87 34.87 -9.48
C SER A 21 5.12 33.56 -9.73
N LEU A 22 4.99 32.66 -8.73
CA LEU A 22 4.36 31.35 -8.89
C LEU A 22 2.93 31.43 -9.47
N GLU A 23 2.16 32.47 -9.15
CA GLU A 23 0.80 32.63 -9.68
C GLU A 23 0.77 32.99 -11.18
N GLU A 24 1.82 33.64 -11.67
CA GLU A 24 1.95 34.12 -13.04
C GLU A 24 2.56 33.04 -13.96
N LEU A 25 3.34 32.11 -13.38
CA LEU A 25 3.99 31.04 -14.13
C LEU A 25 2.96 30.18 -14.92
N PRO A 26 3.28 29.83 -16.19
CA PRO A 26 2.49 28.87 -16.94
C PRO A 26 2.40 27.52 -16.21
N THR A 27 1.21 26.91 -16.13
CA THR A 27 1.03 25.64 -15.42
C THR A 27 1.91 24.51 -15.97
N VAL A 28 2.29 24.59 -17.25
CA VAL A 28 3.17 23.61 -17.92
C VAL A 28 4.59 23.56 -17.33
N VAL A 29 5.08 24.64 -16.71
CA VAL A 29 6.44 24.65 -16.12
C VAL A 29 6.49 24.05 -14.72
N PHE A 30 5.35 24.01 -14.01
CA PHE A 30 5.28 23.52 -12.62
C PHE A 30 5.87 22.12 -12.42
N PRO A 31 5.57 21.10 -13.26
CA PRO A 31 6.14 19.76 -13.04
C PRO A 31 7.66 19.72 -13.18
N ALA A 32 8.24 20.48 -14.13
CA ALA A 32 9.69 20.53 -14.32
C ALA A 32 10.38 21.25 -13.16
N LEU A 33 9.88 22.44 -12.83
CA LEU A 33 10.40 23.25 -11.72
C LEU A 33 10.27 22.52 -10.37
N PHE A 34 9.18 21.79 -10.14
CA PHE A 34 9.00 21.03 -8.90
C PHE A 34 10.03 19.91 -8.78
N LYS A 35 10.33 19.19 -9.87
CA LYS A 35 11.38 18.16 -9.88
C LYS A 35 12.75 18.75 -9.56
N GLU A 36 13.05 19.92 -10.12
CA GLU A 36 14.31 20.63 -9.87
C GLU A 36 14.42 21.10 -8.42
N ALA A 37 13.38 21.77 -7.90
CA ALA A 37 13.30 22.18 -6.50
C ALA A 37 13.40 20.97 -5.55
N PHE A 38 12.77 19.85 -5.90
CA PHE A 38 12.82 18.61 -5.14
C PHE A 38 14.23 18.01 -5.12
N ALA A 39 14.88 17.89 -6.29
CA ALA A 39 16.23 17.37 -6.42
C ALA A 39 17.27 18.26 -5.71
N GLY A 40 17.10 19.59 -5.83
CA GLY A 40 17.94 20.61 -5.19
C GLY A 40 17.63 20.84 -3.71
N ARG A 41 16.60 20.19 -3.15
CA ARG A 41 16.14 20.38 -1.75
C ARG A 41 15.83 21.83 -1.40
N GLN A 42 15.28 22.58 -2.36
CA GLN A 42 14.85 23.96 -2.16
C GLN A 42 13.55 23.97 -1.36
N THR A 43 13.67 23.84 -0.03
CA THR A 43 12.53 23.56 0.85
C THR A 43 11.49 24.68 0.87
N ASN A 44 11.89 25.95 0.76
CA ASN A 44 10.95 27.07 0.77
C ASN A 44 10.16 27.13 -0.55
N LEU A 45 10.84 26.97 -1.68
CA LEU A 45 10.18 26.87 -2.98
C LEU A 45 9.24 25.68 -3.05
N LEU A 46 9.64 24.51 -2.54
CA LEU A 46 8.76 23.33 -2.49
C LEU A 46 7.48 23.62 -1.71
N LYS A 47 7.59 24.21 -0.51
CA LYS A 47 6.41 24.59 0.31
C LYS A 47 5.45 25.48 -0.49
N ALA A 48 5.98 26.55 -1.10
CA ALA A 48 5.20 27.49 -1.89
C ALA A 48 4.56 26.83 -3.14
N MET A 49 5.30 25.98 -3.84
CA MET A 49 4.80 25.25 -5.01
C MET A 49 3.70 24.26 -4.66
N VAL A 50 3.78 23.55 -3.52
CA VAL A 50 2.71 22.67 -3.06
C VAL A 50 1.45 23.47 -2.72
N ALA A 51 1.61 24.62 -2.05
CA ALA A 51 0.49 25.51 -1.73
C ALA A 51 -0.18 26.07 -2.99
N ALA A 52 0.62 26.42 -4.02
CA ALA A 52 0.18 26.94 -5.30
C ALA A 52 -0.12 25.87 -6.38
N TRP A 53 -0.13 24.59 -6.01
CA TRP A 53 -0.12 23.51 -6.99
C TRP A 53 -1.34 23.56 -7.95
N PRO A 54 -1.13 23.72 -9.27
CA PRO A 54 -2.21 24.04 -10.19
C PRO A 54 -2.98 22.83 -10.71
N PHE A 55 -2.57 21.61 -10.34
CA PHE A 55 -3.20 20.36 -10.78
C PHE A 55 -4.00 19.69 -9.66
N PRO A 56 -5.04 18.91 -9.96
CA PRO A 56 -5.81 18.18 -8.95
C PRO A 56 -5.02 17.13 -8.16
N CYS A 57 -3.95 16.60 -8.73
CA CYS A 57 -3.14 15.56 -8.12
C CYS A 57 -1.66 15.97 -8.10
N LEU A 58 -0.98 15.68 -6.99
CA LEU A 58 0.47 15.80 -6.85
C LEU A 58 1.05 14.41 -6.54
N PRO A 59 1.60 13.70 -7.55
CA PRO A 59 2.14 12.36 -7.37
C PRO A 59 3.62 12.37 -7.01
N VAL A 60 3.94 12.57 -5.73
CA VAL A 60 5.33 12.73 -5.25
C VAL A 60 6.06 11.43 -4.97
N GLY A 61 5.35 10.31 -4.82
CA GLY A 61 5.97 9.06 -4.37
C GLY A 61 7.10 8.55 -5.28
N SER A 62 7.05 8.80 -6.60
CA SER A 62 8.14 8.46 -7.53
C SER A 62 9.41 9.30 -7.35
N LEU A 63 9.29 10.51 -6.78
CA LEU A 63 10.40 11.39 -6.45
C LEU A 63 11.03 11.02 -5.09
N MET A 64 10.23 10.44 -4.19
CA MET A 64 10.60 10.07 -2.82
C MET A 64 11.20 8.66 -2.67
N LYS A 65 11.80 8.07 -3.73
CA LYS A 65 12.39 6.71 -3.65
C LYS A 65 13.37 6.55 -2.48
N LYS A 66 14.11 7.63 -2.17
CA LYS A 66 14.90 7.75 -0.93
C LYS A 66 14.27 8.86 -0.08
N PRO A 67 13.58 8.53 1.02
CA PRO A 67 12.88 9.53 1.82
C PRO A 67 13.90 10.48 2.48
N ASN A 68 13.90 11.75 2.07
CA ASN A 68 14.58 12.82 2.78
C ASN A 68 13.59 13.50 3.73
N LEU A 69 13.97 13.69 4.99
CA LEU A 69 13.10 14.26 6.01
C LEU A 69 12.77 15.73 5.74
N GLU A 70 13.74 16.55 5.32
CA GLU A 70 13.56 17.98 5.04
C GLU A 70 12.62 18.19 3.84
N THR A 71 12.76 17.38 2.80
CA THR A 71 11.90 17.44 1.62
C THR A 71 10.48 16.99 1.94
N LEU A 72 10.32 15.96 2.81
CA LEU A 72 9.01 15.55 3.32
C LEU A 72 8.39 16.64 4.18
N GLN A 73 9.15 17.26 5.09
CA GLN A 73 8.70 18.40 5.89
C GLN A 73 8.22 19.55 5.00
N ALA A 74 9.02 19.93 4.00
CA ALA A 74 8.65 20.96 3.04
C ALA A 74 7.36 20.64 2.28
N LEU A 75 7.20 19.38 1.85
CA LEU A 75 5.99 18.93 1.20
C LEU A 75 4.76 19.08 2.12
N LEU A 76 4.85 18.59 3.36
CA LEU A 76 3.75 18.59 4.31
C LEU A 76 3.42 20.00 4.82
N ASP A 77 4.43 20.83 5.08
CA ASP A 77 4.27 22.24 5.42
C ASP A 77 3.54 23.00 4.29
N GLY A 78 3.84 22.69 3.02
CA GLY A 78 3.12 23.28 1.89
C GLY A 78 1.65 22.87 1.81
N ILE A 79 1.30 21.67 2.27
CA ILE A 79 -0.11 21.27 2.46
C ILE A 79 -0.74 22.08 3.60
N ASP A 80 -0.03 22.26 4.71
CA ASP A 80 -0.53 23.02 5.85
C ASP A 80 -0.75 24.49 5.50
N MET A 81 0.18 25.15 4.80
CA MET A 81 0.01 26.53 4.30
C MET A 81 -1.26 26.69 3.47
N ARG A 82 -1.61 25.64 2.71
CA ARG A 82 -2.83 25.62 1.91
C ARG A 82 -4.08 25.41 2.75
N LEU A 83 -4.00 24.62 3.82
CA LEU A 83 -5.11 24.41 4.75
C LEU A 83 -5.36 25.63 5.64
N THR A 84 -4.31 26.30 6.13
CA THR A 84 -4.40 27.49 6.99
C THR A 84 -4.82 28.74 6.23
N ARG A 85 -4.93 28.66 4.88
CA ARG A 85 -5.35 29.76 4.01
C ARG A 85 -4.42 30.99 4.08
N GLU A 86 -3.21 30.81 4.58
CA GLU A 86 -2.16 31.85 4.58
C GLU A 86 -1.79 32.28 3.15
N PHE A 87 -2.06 31.41 2.18
CA PHE A 87 -1.82 31.66 0.77
C PHE A 87 -3.06 31.19 -0.02
N HIS A 88 -3.73 32.10 -0.76
CA HIS A 88 -4.88 31.79 -1.63
C HIS A 88 -4.53 31.94 -3.12
N PRO A 89 -3.65 31.09 -3.65
CA PRO A 89 -3.34 31.12 -5.07
C PRO A 89 -4.59 30.77 -5.86
N ARG A 90 -5.05 31.73 -6.69
CA ARG A 90 -6.31 31.62 -7.45
C ARG A 90 -6.39 30.36 -8.31
N ARG A 91 -5.24 29.79 -8.67
CA ARG A 91 -5.09 28.63 -9.55
C ARG A 91 -4.88 27.31 -8.82
N ALA A 92 -4.78 27.26 -7.49
CA ALA A 92 -4.48 26.01 -6.79
C ALA A 92 -5.65 25.02 -6.80
N LYS A 93 -5.43 23.86 -7.43
CA LYS A 93 -6.46 22.83 -7.65
C LYS A 93 -6.21 21.54 -6.89
N LEU A 94 -5.11 21.42 -6.15
CA LEU A 94 -4.73 20.18 -5.49
C LEU A 94 -5.87 19.59 -4.64
N GLN A 95 -6.18 18.33 -4.87
CA GLN A 95 -7.21 17.56 -4.16
C GLN A 95 -6.62 16.26 -3.62
N VAL A 96 -5.59 15.73 -4.28
CA VAL A 96 -4.95 14.47 -3.92
C VAL A 96 -3.44 14.65 -3.84
N LEU A 97 -2.86 14.35 -2.69
CA LEU A 97 -1.44 14.10 -2.52
C LEU A 97 -1.20 12.60 -2.62
N ASP A 98 -0.56 12.14 -3.70
CA ASP A 98 -0.26 10.72 -3.90
C ASP A 98 1.22 10.46 -3.60
N MET A 99 1.47 9.82 -2.46
CA MET A 99 2.81 9.47 -1.98
C MET A 99 3.19 8.02 -2.30
N ARG A 100 2.38 7.29 -3.08
CA ARG A 100 2.72 5.93 -3.48
C ARG A 100 3.88 5.95 -4.47
N ASN A 101 4.88 5.10 -4.25
CA ASN A 101 5.99 4.92 -5.19
C ASN A 101 5.50 4.17 -6.44
N MET A 102 4.84 4.91 -7.34
CA MET A 102 4.31 4.43 -8.60
C MET A 102 4.83 5.31 -9.73
N TYR A 103 5.01 4.73 -10.91
CA TYR A 103 5.31 5.53 -12.09
C TYR A 103 4.09 6.38 -12.46
N HIS A 104 4.30 7.66 -12.69
CA HIS A 104 3.27 8.56 -13.18
C HIS A 104 3.76 9.26 -14.45
N ALA A 105 3.05 9.05 -15.57
CA ALA A 105 3.29 9.75 -16.83
C ALA A 105 3.22 11.28 -16.68
N PHE A 106 2.57 11.76 -15.61
CA PHE A 106 2.52 13.16 -15.19
C PHE A 106 3.89 13.86 -15.22
N TRP A 107 4.97 13.16 -14.83
CA TRP A 107 6.30 13.75 -14.77
C TRP A 107 7.03 13.85 -16.12
N ASN A 108 6.48 13.29 -17.19
CA ASN A 108 7.12 13.25 -18.52
C ASN A 108 6.75 14.44 -19.42
N ILE A 109 5.91 15.36 -18.95
CA ILE A 109 5.61 16.58 -19.70
C ILE A 109 6.90 17.39 -19.78
N ARG A 110 7.56 17.37 -20.93
CA ARG A 110 8.67 18.27 -21.24
C ARG A 110 8.09 19.63 -21.58
N ALA A 111 8.63 20.68 -20.97
CA ALA A 111 8.38 22.04 -21.41
C ALA A 111 9.25 22.32 -22.64
N ASP A 112 8.92 21.72 -23.79
CA ASP A 112 9.56 22.12 -25.05
C ASP A 112 8.81 23.35 -25.57
N ALA A 113 9.39 24.51 -25.28
CA ALA A 113 9.18 25.73 -26.05
C ALA A 113 10.30 25.81 -27.09
N ASN A 114 9.90 25.86 -28.37
CA ASN A 114 10.73 26.06 -29.57
C ASN A 114 11.51 24.82 -30.03
N ASP A 115 11.01 24.10 -31.04
CA ASP A 115 11.53 24.16 -32.42
C ASP A 115 10.92 23.05 -33.31
N SER A 116 10.51 23.44 -34.51
CA SER A 116 10.34 22.66 -35.74
C SER A 116 9.30 21.51 -35.87
N ASP A 117 8.51 21.66 -36.94
CA ASP A 117 7.81 20.66 -37.75
C ASP A 117 8.04 19.16 -37.43
N CYS A 118 7.06 18.53 -36.76
CA CYS A 118 6.66 17.17 -37.14
C CYS A 118 5.29 16.75 -36.59
N LYS A 119 4.32 16.62 -37.50
CA LYS A 119 3.13 15.75 -37.49
C LYS A 119 2.53 15.45 -36.12
N SER A 120 1.53 16.26 -35.78
CA SER A 120 0.55 16.07 -34.71
C SER A 120 -0.07 14.67 -34.72
N LYS A 121 0.45 13.77 -33.88
CA LYS A 121 -0.40 12.79 -33.21
C LYS A 121 -1.05 13.52 -32.06
N THR A 122 -2.29 13.96 -32.27
CA THR A 122 -3.23 14.41 -31.25
C THR A 122 -3.35 13.30 -30.21
N LEU A 123 -2.49 13.35 -29.19
CA LEU A 123 -2.61 12.56 -27.98
C LEU A 123 -3.74 13.21 -27.19
N ASP A 124 -4.93 12.69 -27.46
CA ASP A 124 -6.21 13.03 -26.86
C ASP A 124 -6.04 13.47 -25.40
N GLU A 125 -6.03 14.79 -25.15
CA GLU A 125 -5.96 15.38 -23.80
C GLU A 125 -7.11 14.85 -22.91
N LYS A 126 -8.14 14.25 -23.52
CA LYS A 126 -9.24 13.56 -22.85
C LYS A 126 -8.88 12.18 -22.30
N GLN A 127 -7.81 11.52 -22.74
CA GLN A 127 -7.42 10.19 -22.22
C GLN A 127 -6.46 10.25 -21.03
N LEU A 128 -5.73 11.35 -20.86
CA LEU A 128 -4.84 11.56 -19.69
C LEU A 128 -5.61 11.93 -18.41
N VAL A 129 -6.88 12.28 -18.53
CA VAL A 129 -7.81 12.47 -17.42
C VAL A 129 -8.76 11.28 -17.37
N LYS A 130 -8.28 10.13 -16.85
CA LYS A 130 -9.24 9.13 -16.33
C LYS A 130 -10.06 9.83 -15.24
N VAL A 131 -11.31 10.08 -15.60
CA VAL A 131 -12.38 10.75 -14.87
C VAL A 131 -12.28 10.44 -13.38
N LEU A 132 -11.83 11.41 -12.59
CA LEU A 132 -12.04 11.38 -11.13
C LEU A 132 -13.56 11.38 -10.88
N PRO A 133 -14.07 10.57 -9.93
CA PRO A 133 -15.49 10.59 -9.58
C PRO A 133 -15.97 12.01 -9.29
N ARG A 134 -17.12 12.40 -9.85
CA ARG A 134 -17.72 13.76 -9.77
C ARG A 134 -17.96 14.26 -8.34
N TYR A 135 -17.71 13.47 -7.30
CA TYR A 135 -17.83 13.80 -5.88
C TYR A 135 -16.66 14.65 -5.32
N ALA A 136 -15.59 14.86 -6.10
CA ALA A 136 -14.37 15.56 -5.65
C ALA A 136 -14.54 17.08 -5.35
N ARG A 137 -15.73 17.68 -5.56
CA ARG A 137 -15.95 19.13 -5.44
C ARG A 137 -16.24 19.66 -4.01
N ARG A 138 -16.40 18.80 -3.00
CA ARG A 138 -16.62 19.20 -1.59
C ARG A 138 -15.71 18.48 -0.59
N GLN A 139 -14.69 17.77 -1.08
CA GLN A 139 -13.93 16.83 -0.27
C GLN A 139 -12.67 17.46 0.30
N ARG A 140 -12.37 17.12 1.56
CA ARG A 140 -11.08 17.33 2.21
C ARG A 140 -9.96 16.82 1.31
N LEU A 141 -8.81 17.48 1.33
CA LEU A 141 -7.64 17.00 0.57
C LEU A 141 -7.32 15.56 1.01
N LYS A 142 -7.17 14.68 0.01
CA LYS A 142 -6.91 13.26 0.19
C LYS A 142 -5.42 12.98 0.13
N VAL A 143 -4.88 12.28 1.11
CA VAL A 143 -3.50 11.80 1.14
C VAL A 143 -3.51 10.30 0.93
N ILE A 144 -2.89 9.83 -0.16
CA ILE A 144 -2.83 8.41 -0.52
C ILE A 144 -1.41 7.90 -0.31
N VAL A 145 -1.27 6.81 0.44
CA VAL A 145 0.02 6.23 0.80
C VAL A 145 0.04 4.71 0.64
N ASN A 146 1.25 4.16 0.53
CA ASN A 146 1.53 2.77 0.84
C ASN A 146 2.45 2.77 2.07
N LEU A 147 2.10 2.00 3.10
CA LEU A 147 2.85 1.97 4.35
C LEU A 147 3.60 0.66 4.52
N SER A 148 4.83 0.76 5.00
CA SER A 148 5.59 -0.39 5.51
C SER A 148 6.01 -0.06 6.93
N ILE A 149 5.46 -0.79 7.88
CA ILE A 149 5.56 -0.57 9.31
C ILE A 149 6.45 -1.67 9.84
N SER A 150 7.61 -1.30 10.37
CA SER A 150 8.53 -2.24 10.98
C SER A 150 8.99 -1.74 12.34
N SER A 151 9.59 -2.61 13.15
CA SER A 151 10.29 -2.23 14.38
C SER A 151 11.30 -1.10 14.18
N HIS A 152 11.94 -1.04 13.01
CA HIS A 152 12.85 0.04 12.59
C HIS A 152 12.10 1.21 11.94
N PHE A 153 11.09 1.75 12.63
CA PHE A 153 10.31 2.89 12.16
C PHE A 153 11.21 4.12 11.99
N ASN A 154 11.54 4.48 10.75
CA ASN A 154 12.49 5.57 10.48
C ASN A 154 11.92 6.96 10.83
N LYS A 155 12.80 7.95 11.04
CA LYS A 155 12.42 9.32 11.43
C LYS A 155 11.38 9.96 10.50
N SER A 156 11.48 9.71 9.19
CA SER A 156 10.54 10.26 8.20
C SER A 156 9.13 9.68 8.34
N LYS A 157 9.00 8.37 8.58
CA LYS A 157 7.70 7.73 8.83
C LYS A 157 7.10 8.16 10.16
N ALA A 158 7.93 8.29 11.21
CA ALA A 158 7.53 8.83 12.51
C ALA A 158 6.98 10.26 12.39
N TYR A 159 7.71 11.12 11.68
CA TYR A 159 7.29 12.49 11.40
C TYR A 159 5.97 12.52 10.63
N PHE A 160 5.85 11.76 9.55
CA PHE A 160 4.62 11.69 8.75
C PHE A 160 3.42 11.23 9.58
N LEU A 161 3.56 10.17 10.39
CA LEU A 161 2.48 9.67 11.23
C LEU A 161 2.04 10.71 12.27
N ASN A 162 2.99 11.37 12.92
CA ASN A 162 2.67 12.46 13.86
C ASN A 162 1.99 13.63 13.15
N TRP A 163 2.47 14.04 11.97
CA TRP A 163 1.82 15.06 11.16
C TRP A 163 0.38 14.65 10.83
N ALA A 164 0.17 13.42 10.36
CA ALA A 164 -1.14 12.93 9.97
C ALA A 164 -2.14 12.88 11.15
N LYS A 165 -1.70 12.43 12.33
CA LYS A 165 -2.51 12.43 13.56
C LYS A 165 -3.08 13.82 13.89
N GLN A 166 -2.28 14.86 13.71
CA GLN A 166 -2.67 16.24 14.01
C GLN A 166 -3.62 16.84 12.96
N ARG A 167 -3.85 16.17 11.83
CA ARG A 167 -4.78 16.61 10.77
C ARG A 167 -5.97 15.66 10.58
N ILE A 168 -6.22 14.75 11.52
CA ILE A 168 -7.46 13.97 11.55
C ILE A 168 -8.63 14.96 11.61
N GLY A 169 -9.57 14.84 10.66
CA GLY A 169 -10.71 15.75 10.55
C GLY A 169 -10.48 16.96 9.63
N SER A 170 -9.25 17.27 9.22
CA SER A 170 -8.95 18.30 8.21
C SER A 170 -8.58 17.66 6.87
N LEU A 171 -7.89 16.54 6.92
CA LEU A 171 -7.47 15.74 5.79
C LEU A 171 -8.16 14.38 5.78
N TYR A 172 -8.14 13.74 4.61
CA TYR A 172 -8.63 12.38 4.44
C TYR A 172 -7.47 11.46 4.06
N PHE A 173 -7.20 10.45 4.88
CA PHE A 173 -6.04 9.57 4.73
C PHE A 173 -6.46 8.20 4.22
N CYS A 174 -5.80 7.71 3.16
CA CYS A 174 -6.02 6.36 2.64
C CYS A 174 -4.70 5.61 2.50
N CYS A 175 -4.61 4.44 3.12
CA CYS A 175 -3.54 3.48 2.88
C CYS A 175 -4.06 2.38 1.95
N ILE A 176 -3.44 2.22 0.77
CA ILE A 176 -3.88 1.22 -0.22
C ILE A 176 -3.16 -0.11 0.00
N LYS A 177 -1.84 -0.06 0.18
CA LYS A 177 -1.00 -1.23 0.47
C LYS A 177 -0.32 -1.06 1.82
N MET A 178 -0.47 -2.06 2.68
CA MET A 178 0.14 -2.07 4.00
C MET A 178 1.04 -3.29 4.16
N LYS A 179 2.25 -3.08 4.68
CA LYS A 179 3.15 -4.14 5.12
C LYS A 179 3.44 -3.97 6.61
N ILE A 180 3.33 -5.03 7.38
CA ILE A 180 3.51 -5.05 8.84
C ILE A 180 4.60 -6.07 9.19
N TRP A 181 5.65 -5.60 9.87
CA TRP A 181 6.89 -6.32 10.18
C TRP A 181 7.27 -6.11 11.65
N ASP A 182 6.62 -6.83 12.55
CA ASP A 182 6.81 -6.77 14.02
C ASP A 182 6.84 -5.36 14.65
N PRO A 183 5.88 -4.45 14.34
CA PRO A 183 5.81 -3.18 15.05
C PRO A 183 5.29 -3.34 16.49
N PRO A 184 5.63 -2.43 17.40
CA PRO A 184 4.98 -2.33 18.70
C PRO A 184 3.47 -2.04 18.57
N ASP A 185 2.65 -2.63 19.45
CA ASP A 185 1.19 -2.45 19.47
C ASP A 185 0.72 -0.99 19.42
N GLN A 186 1.45 -0.08 20.08
CA GLN A 186 1.11 1.33 20.10
C GLN A 186 1.17 1.95 18.70
N VAL A 187 2.14 1.55 17.88
CA VAL A 187 2.30 2.04 16.50
C VAL A 187 1.14 1.55 15.64
N ILE A 188 0.68 0.31 15.85
CA ILE A 188 -0.48 -0.25 15.14
C ILE A 188 -1.74 0.57 15.46
N ARG A 189 -2.00 0.81 16.76
CA ARG A 189 -3.12 1.65 17.21
C ARG A 189 -3.07 3.05 16.59
N ASP A 190 -1.91 3.67 16.66
CA ASP A 190 -1.67 5.01 16.11
C ASP A 190 -1.94 5.11 14.61
N ILE A 191 -1.58 4.07 13.86
CA ILE A 191 -1.81 4.01 12.42
C ILE A 191 -3.29 3.83 12.10
N PHE A 192 -3.98 2.92 12.77
CA PHE A 192 -5.41 2.71 12.52
C PHE A 192 -6.31 3.82 13.09
N ASN A 193 -5.79 4.68 13.97
CA ASN A 193 -6.44 5.93 14.34
C ASN A 193 -6.39 6.99 13.22
N VAL A 194 -5.41 6.90 12.32
CA VAL A 194 -5.22 7.85 11.19
C VAL A 194 -5.79 7.29 9.89
N PHE A 195 -5.50 6.03 9.60
CA PHE A 195 -5.84 5.35 8.36
C PHE A 195 -6.98 4.38 8.60
N ASP A 196 -8.13 4.66 7.98
CA ASP A 196 -9.26 3.73 7.99
C ASP A 196 -8.85 2.41 7.30
N PRO A 197 -8.93 1.25 8.01
CA PRO A 197 -8.61 -0.05 7.45
C PRO A 197 -9.43 -0.40 6.20
N GLU A 198 -10.62 0.17 6.03
CA GLU A 198 -11.50 -0.13 4.89
C GLU A 198 -10.84 0.20 3.54
N HIS A 199 -9.87 1.10 3.48
CA HIS A 199 -9.18 1.48 2.23
C HIS A 199 -8.03 0.55 1.83
N ILE A 200 -7.64 -0.38 2.70
CA ILE A 200 -6.52 -1.29 2.45
C ILE A 200 -7.00 -2.37 1.50
N THR A 201 -6.36 -2.47 0.33
CA THR A 201 -6.65 -3.48 -0.68
C THR A 201 -5.59 -4.58 -0.71
N GLU A 202 -4.37 -4.29 -0.24
CA GLU A 202 -3.29 -5.27 -0.13
C GLU A 202 -2.65 -5.22 1.27
N LEU A 203 -2.60 -6.37 1.95
CA LEU A 203 -1.93 -6.53 3.24
C LEU A 203 -0.84 -7.58 3.17
N GLU A 204 0.35 -7.23 3.67
CA GLU A 204 1.45 -8.15 3.93
C GLU A 204 1.72 -8.16 5.43
N LEU A 205 1.41 -9.28 6.09
CA LEU A 205 1.69 -9.51 7.50
C LEU A 205 2.87 -10.48 7.60
N ASN A 206 4.03 -9.98 7.99
CA ASN A 206 5.27 -10.74 8.15
C ASN A 206 5.79 -10.54 9.57
N THR A 207 5.30 -11.33 10.53
CA THR A 207 5.46 -11.03 11.96
C THR A 207 5.69 -12.27 12.81
N ASP A 208 6.71 -12.26 13.67
CA ASP A 208 6.95 -13.28 14.70
C ASP A 208 5.95 -13.22 15.88
N TRP A 209 4.77 -12.63 15.68
CA TRP A 209 3.72 -12.48 16.69
C TRP A 209 3.23 -13.81 17.25
N THR A 210 2.90 -13.80 18.54
CA THR A 210 2.17 -14.89 19.19
C THR A 210 0.72 -14.97 18.69
N LEU A 211 0.07 -16.13 18.84
CA LEU A 211 -1.36 -16.27 18.57
C LEU A 211 -2.23 -15.26 19.31
N LEU A 212 -1.83 -14.91 20.54
CA LEU A 212 -2.53 -13.91 21.33
C LEU A 212 -2.43 -12.52 20.67
N GLN A 213 -1.25 -12.12 20.20
CA GLN A 213 -1.07 -10.85 19.49
C GLN A 213 -1.86 -10.80 18.18
N LEU A 214 -1.86 -11.90 17.41
CA LEU A 214 -2.69 -12.00 16.20
C LEU A 214 -4.19 -11.91 16.51
N ALA A 215 -4.63 -12.56 17.59
CA ALA A 215 -6.01 -12.45 18.06
C ALA A 215 -6.37 -11.03 18.54
N HIS A 216 -5.40 -10.25 19.04
CA HIS A 216 -5.59 -8.82 19.33
C HIS A 216 -5.64 -7.97 18.05
N PHE A 217 -4.90 -8.35 17.01
CA PHE A 217 -4.94 -7.68 15.71
C PHE A 217 -6.21 -7.98 14.90
N ALA A 218 -6.85 -9.13 15.15
CA ALA A 218 -8.02 -9.62 14.40
C ALA A 218 -9.11 -8.55 14.12
N PRO A 219 -9.53 -7.68 15.07
CA PRO A 219 -10.53 -6.65 14.77
C PRO A 219 -10.09 -5.66 13.68
N TYR A 220 -8.83 -5.23 13.67
CA TYR A 220 -8.30 -4.37 12.59
C TYR A 220 -8.28 -5.09 11.26
N PHE A 221 -7.94 -6.38 11.29
CA PHE A 221 -7.94 -7.24 10.12
C PHE A 221 -9.35 -7.34 9.51
N GLY A 222 -10.38 -7.62 10.32
CA GLY A 222 -11.77 -7.71 9.83
C GLY A 222 -12.36 -6.39 9.32
N HIS A 223 -11.80 -5.23 9.69
CA HIS A 223 -12.24 -3.94 9.15
C HIS A 223 -11.72 -3.67 7.72
N MET A 224 -10.78 -4.46 7.20
CA MET A 224 -10.26 -4.32 5.84
C MET A 224 -11.22 -4.90 4.78
N LYS A 225 -12.45 -4.38 4.71
CA LYS A 225 -13.54 -4.95 3.89
C LYS A 225 -13.24 -5.00 2.39
N ASN A 226 -12.40 -4.10 1.90
CA ASN A 226 -11.98 -4.04 0.49
C ASN A 226 -10.66 -4.79 0.21
N LEU A 227 -10.20 -5.64 1.14
CA LEU A 227 -8.98 -6.42 0.97
C LEU A 227 -9.11 -7.39 -0.21
N GLN A 228 -8.22 -7.26 -1.19
CA GLN A 228 -8.17 -8.09 -2.40
C GLN A 228 -7.03 -9.09 -2.37
N LYS A 229 -5.93 -8.72 -1.70
CA LYS A 229 -4.71 -9.52 -1.62
C LYS A 229 -4.20 -9.56 -0.20
N VAL A 230 -3.94 -10.76 0.30
CA VAL A 230 -3.32 -10.97 1.60
C VAL A 230 -2.09 -11.86 1.47
N PHE A 231 -0.99 -11.43 2.08
CA PHE A 231 0.24 -12.21 2.21
C PHE A 231 0.53 -12.40 3.69
N LEU A 232 0.53 -13.65 4.14
CA LEU A 232 0.76 -14.06 5.51
C LEU A 232 2.10 -14.82 5.55
N ALA A 233 3.10 -14.28 6.23
CA ALA A 233 4.42 -14.88 6.34
C ALA A 233 4.95 -14.80 7.77
N PRO A 234 5.80 -15.77 8.14
CA PRO A 234 5.62 -16.64 9.31
C PRO A 234 4.92 -15.93 10.46
N LEU A 235 3.70 -16.36 10.78
CA LEU A 235 2.84 -15.74 11.79
C LEU A 235 2.85 -16.46 13.14
N HIS A 236 3.96 -17.11 13.46
CA HIS A 236 4.10 -17.78 14.75
C HIS A 236 5.54 -18.19 14.95
N LYS A 237 6.20 -17.59 15.95
CA LYS A 237 7.36 -18.22 16.55
C LYS A 237 6.83 -19.20 17.60
N ASN A 238 7.21 -20.48 17.53
CA ASN A 238 7.03 -21.45 18.62
C ASN A 238 7.91 -21.06 19.84
N THR A 239 7.84 -19.81 20.28
CA THR A 239 8.58 -19.31 21.43
C THR A 239 7.90 -19.74 22.71
N SER A 240 8.37 -20.88 23.21
CA SER A 240 8.68 -21.18 24.61
C SER A 240 7.53 -21.18 25.64
N PRO A 241 7.59 -22.04 26.68
CA PRO A 241 6.49 -22.32 27.62
C PRO A 241 6.19 -21.19 28.62
N ILE A 242 6.54 -19.94 28.30
CA ILE A 242 6.43 -18.80 29.23
C ILE A 242 4.97 -18.36 29.40
N ILE A 243 4.08 -18.73 28.48
CA ILE A 243 2.63 -18.59 28.65
C ILE A 243 2.03 -19.96 28.37
N ASN A 244 1.54 -20.64 29.41
CA ASN A 244 0.71 -21.85 29.32
C ASN A 244 -0.63 -21.49 28.66
N ILE A 245 -0.62 -21.22 27.35
CA ILE A 245 -1.85 -21.11 26.58
C ILE A 245 -2.42 -22.53 26.52
N THR A 246 -3.57 -22.75 27.14
CA THR A 246 -4.27 -24.02 27.01
C THR A 246 -4.66 -24.24 25.55
N SER A 247 -4.76 -25.49 25.10
CA SER A 247 -5.25 -25.82 23.75
C SER A 247 -6.59 -25.16 23.44
N ALA A 248 -7.46 -25.00 24.45
CA ALA A 248 -8.72 -24.28 24.34
C ALA A 248 -8.54 -22.78 24.05
N THR A 249 -7.56 -22.12 24.69
CA THR A 249 -7.24 -20.71 24.43
C THR A 249 -6.61 -20.53 23.04
N GLU A 250 -5.75 -21.45 22.60
CA GLU A 250 -5.19 -21.43 21.24
C GLU A 250 -6.30 -21.52 20.19
N ALA A 251 -7.18 -22.52 20.31
CA ALA A 251 -8.32 -22.69 19.41
C ALA A 251 -9.20 -21.42 19.37
N LYS A 252 -9.46 -20.80 20.54
CA LYS A 252 -10.21 -19.54 20.61
C LYS A 252 -9.52 -18.40 19.87
N CYS A 253 -8.19 -18.27 19.99
CA CYS A 253 -7.41 -17.27 19.25
C CYS A 253 -7.49 -17.52 17.73
N VAL A 254 -7.32 -18.77 17.29
CA VAL A 254 -7.40 -19.16 15.88
C VAL A 254 -8.79 -18.86 15.32
N HIS A 255 -9.86 -19.28 15.99
CA HIS A 255 -11.24 -18.97 15.58
C HIS A 255 -11.51 -17.46 15.51
N LYS A 256 -10.97 -16.67 16.44
CA LYS A 256 -11.11 -15.22 16.41
C LYS A 256 -10.51 -14.62 15.15
N ILE A 257 -9.34 -15.09 14.71
CA ILE A 257 -8.67 -14.65 13.47
C ILE A 257 -9.48 -15.11 12.25
N ILE A 258 -9.85 -16.38 12.20
CA ILE A 258 -10.56 -16.98 11.06
C ILE A 258 -11.92 -16.31 10.83
N SER A 259 -12.66 -16.01 11.90
CA SER A 259 -13.97 -15.34 11.79
C SER A 259 -13.92 -14.02 11.01
N GLN A 260 -12.76 -13.35 10.96
CA GLN A 260 -12.57 -12.09 10.24
C GLN A 260 -12.55 -12.28 8.72
N PHE A 261 -12.22 -13.49 8.22
CA PHE A 261 -12.21 -13.76 6.77
C PHE A 261 -13.59 -13.60 6.13
N SER A 262 -14.66 -13.76 6.92
CA SER A 262 -16.04 -13.50 6.48
C SER A 262 -16.31 -12.04 6.09
N GLN A 263 -15.45 -11.11 6.52
CA GLN A 263 -15.59 -9.68 6.22
C GLN A 263 -14.99 -9.29 4.86
N PHE A 264 -14.20 -10.18 4.24
CA PHE A 264 -13.49 -9.88 3.00
C PHE A 264 -14.32 -10.22 1.77
N ASN A 265 -15.12 -9.25 1.34
CA ASN A 265 -16.02 -9.40 0.18
C ASN A 265 -15.32 -9.27 -1.17
N CYS A 266 -14.00 -9.01 -1.18
CA CYS A 266 -13.22 -8.78 -2.39
C CYS A 266 -11.94 -9.61 -2.45
N LEU A 267 -11.72 -10.53 -1.51
CA LEU A 267 -10.46 -11.27 -1.39
C LEU A 267 -10.34 -12.28 -2.52
N GLN A 268 -9.31 -12.11 -3.36
CA GLN A 268 -9.07 -12.95 -4.54
C GLN A 268 -7.71 -13.62 -4.51
N HIS A 269 -6.75 -13.09 -3.75
CA HIS A 269 -5.40 -13.61 -3.73
C HIS A 269 -4.91 -13.85 -2.29
N ILE A 270 -4.65 -15.11 -1.97
CA ILE A 270 -4.12 -15.53 -0.67
C ILE A 270 -2.75 -16.14 -0.87
N PHE A 271 -1.77 -15.62 -0.13
CA PHE A 271 -0.42 -16.16 -0.08
C PHE A 271 -0.08 -16.48 1.38
N MET A 272 0.36 -17.70 1.63
CA MET A 272 0.71 -18.19 2.96
C MET A 272 2.10 -18.80 2.91
N LYS A 273 2.98 -18.33 3.80
CA LYS A 273 4.32 -18.88 4.00
C LYS A 273 4.53 -19.20 5.48
N HIS A 274 4.81 -20.45 5.82
CA HIS A 274 5.01 -20.90 7.21
C HIS A 274 3.84 -20.54 8.17
N VAL A 275 2.60 -20.59 7.69
CA VAL A 275 1.42 -20.26 8.51
C VAL A 275 0.87 -21.53 9.18
N HIS A 276 1.58 -22.01 10.20
CA HIS A 276 1.32 -23.32 10.80
C HIS A 276 0.08 -23.38 11.70
N PHE A 277 -0.36 -22.27 12.28
CA PHE A 277 -1.49 -22.25 13.20
C PHE A 277 -2.85 -22.53 12.53
N LEU A 278 -2.91 -22.46 11.20
CA LEU A 278 -4.10 -22.77 10.41
C LEU A 278 -4.22 -24.27 10.06
N ARG A 279 -3.27 -25.10 10.49
CA ARG A 279 -3.36 -26.56 10.34
C ARG A 279 -4.64 -27.06 11.01
N ASP A 280 -5.42 -27.84 10.28
CA ASP A 280 -6.74 -28.37 10.64
C ASP A 280 -7.89 -27.33 10.64
N TYR A 281 -7.64 -26.08 10.20
CA TYR A 281 -8.64 -25.00 10.16
C TYR A 281 -8.83 -24.36 8.77
N MET A 282 -8.19 -24.88 7.72
CA MET A 282 -8.28 -24.28 6.38
C MET A 282 -9.70 -24.35 5.80
N ASN A 283 -10.50 -25.34 6.21
CA ASN A 283 -11.94 -25.40 5.88
C ASN A 283 -12.69 -24.15 6.30
N GLN A 284 -12.41 -23.63 7.49
CA GLN A 284 -13.12 -22.47 7.99
C GLN A 284 -12.66 -21.21 7.27
N VAL A 285 -11.36 -21.09 6.98
CA VAL A 285 -10.85 -19.96 6.17
C VAL A 285 -11.50 -19.95 4.78
N LEU A 286 -11.42 -21.06 4.05
CA LEU A 286 -11.97 -21.16 2.69
C LEU A 286 -13.50 -21.10 2.68
N GLY A 287 -14.16 -21.62 3.71
CA GLY A 287 -15.62 -21.60 3.87
C GLY A 287 -16.17 -20.22 4.22
N CYS A 288 -15.36 -19.33 4.81
CA CYS A 288 -15.75 -17.95 5.10
C CYS A 288 -15.64 -17.00 3.90
N LEU A 289 -14.96 -17.40 2.81
CA LEU A 289 -14.76 -16.53 1.66
C LEU A 289 -16.07 -16.34 0.88
N MET A 290 -16.38 -15.09 0.57
CA MET A 290 -17.56 -14.70 -0.21
C MET A 290 -17.28 -14.57 -1.71
N THR A 291 -16.01 -14.58 -2.10
CA THR A 291 -15.54 -14.46 -3.47
C THR A 291 -14.67 -15.64 -3.87
N PRO A 292 -14.78 -16.11 -5.13
CA PRO A 292 -13.88 -17.12 -5.63
C PRO A 292 -12.46 -16.56 -5.73
N LEU A 293 -11.48 -17.36 -5.31
CA LEU A 293 -10.07 -17.00 -5.38
C LEU A 293 -9.55 -17.14 -6.81
N GLU A 294 -8.74 -16.16 -7.21
CA GLU A 294 -7.94 -16.22 -8.44
C GLU A 294 -6.54 -16.76 -8.16
N THR A 295 -6.01 -16.59 -6.93
CA THR A 295 -4.68 -17.08 -6.55
C THR A 295 -4.68 -17.66 -5.16
N LEU A 296 -4.14 -18.88 -5.05
CA LEU A 296 -3.81 -19.53 -3.79
C LEU A 296 -2.34 -19.98 -3.85
N SER A 297 -1.52 -19.41 -2.98
CA SER A 297 -0.13 -19.78 -2.82
C SER A 297 0.13 -20.24 -1.40
N ILE A 298 0.63 -21.47 -1.26
CA ILE A 298 0.95 -22.11 0.01
C ILE A 298 2.39 -22.56 -0.07
N THR A 299 3.25 -21.95 0.73
CA THR A 299 4.68 -22.23 0.76
C THR A 299 5.09 -22.71 2.14
N GLN A 300 5.68 -23.90 2.24
CA GLN A 300 6.28 -24.44 3.47
C GLN A 300 5.34 -24.40 4.69
N CYS A 301 4.04 -24.61 4.47
CA CYS A 301 3.03 -24.71 5.53
C CYS A 301 2.82 -26.18 5.92
N LEU A 302 2.31 -26.40 7.14
CA LEU A 302 1.84 -27.73 7.57
C LEU A 302 0.34 -27.81 7.30
N ILE A 303 -0.05 -28.71 6.41
CA ILE A 303 -1.45 -28.93 6.01
C ILE A 303 -1.83 -30.36 6.40
N SER A 304 -3.00 -30.53 7.01
CA SER A 304 -3.54 -31.85 7.34
C SER A 304 -4.19 -32.50 6.12
N GLN A 305 -4.41 -33.82 6.15
CA GLN A 305 -5.22 -34.47 5.11
C GLN A 305 -6.61 -33.84 4.99
N ARG A 306 -7.24 -33.51 6.12
CA ARG A 306 -8.57 -32.88 6.16
C ARG A 306 -8.58 -31.53 5.45
N ASP A 307 -7.54 -30.72 5.65
CA ASP A 307 -7.40 -29.44 4.95
C ASP A 307 -7.25 -29.64 3.43
N PHE A 308 -6.54 -30.70 3.03
CA PHE A 308 -6.27 -31.03 1.64
C PHE A 308 -7.50 -31.60 0.92
N ASP A 309 -8.31 -32.41 1.59
CA ASP A 309 -9.57 -32.98 1.06
C ASP A 309 -10.52 -31.89 0.53
N LEU A 310 -10.51 -30.73 1.18
CA LEU A 310 -11.35 -29.58 0.83
C LEU A 310 -11.01 -28.95 -0.51
N PHE A 311 -9.80 -29.14 -1.01
CA PHE A 311 -9.39 -28.56 -2.29
C PHE A 311 -10.32 -29.05 -3.40
N SER A 312 -10.75 -30.32 -3.32
CA SER A 312 -11.70 -30.89 -4.27
C SER A 312 -13.13 -30.39 -4.09
N CYS A 313 -13.54 -29.92 -2.90
CA CYS A 313 -14.93 -29.62 -2.56
C CYS A 313 -15.24 -28.12 -2.47
N SER A 314 -14.24 -27.26 -2.31
CA SER A 314 -14.44 -25.83 -2.09
C SER A 314 -14.73 -25.08 -3.40
N GLN A 315 -15.97 -24.63 -3.57
CA GLN A 315 -16.40 -23.84 -4.73
C GLN A 315 -15.59 -22.55 -4.91
N ASN A 316 -15.09 -21.99 -3.80
CA ASN A 316 -14.25 -20.79 -3.81
C ASN A 316 -12.90 -21.00 -4.53
N LEU A 317 -12.49 -22.24 -4.80
CA LEU A 317 -11.25 -22.56 -5.51
C LEU A 317 -11.47 -22.86 -7.01
N PHE A 318 -12.71 -23.06 -7.47
CA PHE A 318 -12.98 -23.52 -8.84
C PHE A 318 -12.83 -22.45 -9.92
N LYS A 319 -12.33 -21.26 -9.56
CA LYS A 319 -11.93 -20.19 -10.51
C LYS A 319 -10.47 -19.78 -10.36
N LEU A 320 -9.66 -20.62 -9.71
CA LEU A 320 -8.24 -20.35 -9.56
C LEU A 320 -7.57 -20.23 -10.93
N LYS A 321 -6.78 -19.17 -11.07
CA LYS A 321 -5.84 -18.98 -12.17
C LYS A 321 -4.43 -19.39 -11.78
N HIS A 322 -4.07 -19.19 -10.50
CA HIS A 322 -2.75 -19.50 -9.99
C HIS A 322 -2.86 -20.39 -8.74
N LEU A 323 -2.35 -21.61 -8.84
CA LEU A 323 -2.18 -22.52 -7.72
C LEU A 323 -0.69 -22.80 -7.52
N GLU A 324 -0.16 -22.34 -6.39
CA GLU A 324 1.22 -22.59 -6.02
C GLU A 324 1.27 -23.35 -4.70
N ILE A 325 1.83 -24.56 -4.71
CA ILE A 325 2.02 -25.40 -3.53
C ILE A 325 3.51 -25.72 -3.48
N ARG A 326 4.28 -24.96 -2.70
CA ARG A 326 5.75 -25.03 -2.71
C ARG A 326 6.31 -25.55 -1.40
N GLY A 327 7.38 -26.36 -1.46
CA GLY A 327 8.14 -26.76 -0.28
C GLY A 327 7.37 -27.65 0.71
N MET A 328 6.35 -28.39 0.25
CA MET A 328 5.54 -29.28 1.08
C MET A 328 5.99 -30.75 0.95
N ILE A 329 5.65 -31.56 1.95
CA ILE A 329 5.83 -33.02 1.90
C ILE A 329 4.52 -33.64 1.43
N LEU A 330 4.41 -33.94 0.14
CA LEU A 330 3.18 -34.39 -0.50
C LEU A 330 2.96 -35.90 -0.43
N TYR A 331 4.02 -36.73 -0.37
CA TYR A 331 3.88 -38.20 -0.23
C TYR A 331 3.15 -38.64 1.05
N ALA A 332 3.03 -37.76 2.03
CA ALA A 332 2.33 -38.03 3.28
C ALA A 332 0.82 -37.79 3.19
N LEU A 333 0.32 -37.31 2.04
CA LEU A 333 -1.08 -36.95 1.80
C LEU A 333 -1.66 -37.81 0.67
N ASP A 334 -2.96 -38.10 0.74
CA ASP A 334 -3.71 -38.55 -0.43
C ASP A 334 -3.85 -37.37 -1.41
N LEU A 335 -3.36 -37.56 -2.64
CA LEU A 335 -3.35 -36.57 -3.70
C LEU A 335 -4.63 -36.55 -4.54
N MET A 336 -5.56 -37.49 -4.32
CA MET A 336 -6.85 -37.52 -5.01
C MET A 336 -7.66 -36.22 -4.91
N PRO A 337 -7.70 -35.52 -3.76
CA PRO A 337 -8.37 -34.22 -3.67
C PRO A 337 -7.76 -33.15 -4.57
N LEU A 338 -6.43 -33.11 -4.68
CA LEU A 338 -5.74 -32.18 -5.57
C LEU A 338 -6.02 -32.50 -7.03
N ARG A 339 -6.03 -33.78 -7.41
CA ARG A 339 -6.46 -34.21 -8.75
C ARG A 339 -7.89 -33.74 -9.03
N GLY A 340 -8.80 -33.88 -8.06
CA GLY A 340 -10.17 -33.40 -8.17
C GLY A 340 -10.27 -31.88 -8.34
N LEU A 341 -9.46 -31.10 -7.62
CA LEU A 341 -9.37 -29.65 -7.81
C LEU A 341 -8.88 -29.31 -9.23
N LEU A 342 -7.76 -29.90 -9.65
CA LEU A 342 -7.15 -29.63 -10.95
C LEU A 342 -8.09 -29.92 -12.13
N GLN A 343 -8.91 -30.97 -12.03
CA GLN A 343 -9.96 -31.26 -13.01
C GLN A 343 -11.01 -30.15 -13.08
N LYS A 344 -11.36 -29.54 -11.96
CA LYS A 344 -12.37 -28.46 -11.89
C LYS A 344 -11.86 -27.11 -12.33
N VAL A 345 -10.55 -26.86 -12.24
CA VAL A 345 -9.91 -25.60 -12.66
C VAL A 345 -9.16 -25.71 -13.99
N ALA A 346 -9.28 -26.84 -14.69
CA ALA A 346 -8.51 -27.10 -15.93
C ALA A 346 -8.67 -26.00 -16.98
N ASP A 347 -9.85 -25.38 -17.07
CA ASP A 347 -10.14 -24.31 -18.04
C ASP A 347 -9.71 -22.91 -17.57
N THR A 348 -9.43 -22.73 -16.27
CA THR A 348 -9.10 -21.41 -15.69
C THR A 348 -7.65 -21.30 -15.24
N LEU A 349 -6.98 -22.41 -15.00
CA LEU A 349 -5.65 -22.46 -14.40
C LEU A 349 -4.58 -22.05 -15.42
N GLU A 350 -3.87 -20.96 -15.12
CA GLU A 350 -2.79 -20.39 -15.92
C GLU A 350 -1.42 -20.76 -15.35
N ILE A 351 -1.29 -20.85 -14.01
CA ILE A 351 -0.04 -21.19 -13.32
C ILE A 351 -0.29 -22.32 -12.32
N LEU A 352 0.50 -23.37 -12.46
CA LEU A 352 0.59 -24.48 -11.52
C LEU A 352 2.05 -24.67 -11.10
N ASP A 353 2.33 -24.52 -9.81
CA ASP A 353 3.70 -24.58 -9.29
C ASP A 353 3.80 -25.51 -8.08
N PHE A 354 4.63 -26.56 -8.21
CA PHE A 354 4.95 -27.53 -7.16
C PHE A 354 6.43 -27.51 -6.74
N GLN A 355 7.14 -26.41 -6.98
CA GLN A 355 8.57 -26.32 -6.69
C GLN A 355 8.90 -26.70 -5.25
N TRP A 356 9.98 -27.46 -5.09
CA TRP A 356 10.52 -27.90 -3.80
C TRP A 356 9.61 -28.83 -2.99
N CYS A 357 8.50 -29.31 -3.58
CA CYS A 357 7.71 -30.36 -2.94
C CYS A 357 8.44 -31.70 -2.99
N ARG A 358 8.36 -32.45 -1.88
CA ARG A 358 8.80 -33.85 -1.83
C ARG A 358 7.60 -34.72 -2.19
N MET A 359 7.70 -35.41 -3.33
CA MET A 359 6.63 -36.21 -3.92
C MET A 359 6.60 -37.63 -3.39
#